data_AF-A0A943K5D8-F1
#
_entry.id   AF-A0A943K5D8-F1
#
_cell.length_a   1.000
_cell.length_b   1.000
_cell.length_c   1.000
_cell.angle_alpha   90.00
_cell.angle_beta   90.00
_cell.angle_gamma   90.00
#
_symmetry.space_group_name_H-M   'P 1'
#
loop_
_entity.id
_entity.type
_entity.pdbx_description
1 polymer ?
#
loop_
_entity_poly.entity_id
_entity_poly.type
_entity_poly.pdbx_seq_one_letter_code
_entity_poly.pdbx_strand_id
1 'polypeptide(L)'
;MTETDVPEKKKPDTTHEGHRGRLIAKFESGGLEEHEWLEGLLFNAYPRKNTNPVAHALLRKFGSIENIFTRTTEQLQTVEGIGPGVAAYLRVIGVFFKKFRSSGACYPKYYDVKEFVKYARREYSGLRFETFDMYFLDKKMNIVCREEYGGFSETNVAVPTAAIGESLVIQKPKGVILVHNHPKESALPSDADNAATKVIQMICSTFDVLLCDHFIVSGKEDVYSYYAVGEMSYINENYSLQSIFSSAKMYEEAKRRQRECVDRNFRGEANEKMRLQTESLRDGIESGCGTIYGRKR
;
A
#
# COMPACT_ATOMS: atom_id res chain seq x y z
N MET A 1 9.74 42.83 74.54
CA MET A 1 10.23 41.81 73.60
C MET A 1 9.03 41.13 72.99
N THR A 2 8.65 41.54 71.79
CA THR A 2 7.76 40.77 70.91
C THR A 2 8.24 41.04 69.49
N GLU A 3 9.00 40.09 68.97
CA GLU A 3 9.46 40.02 67.58
C GLU A 3 8.25 39.98 66.65
N THR A 4 8.26 40.85 65.65
CA THR A 4 7.34 40.82 64.51
C THR A 4 7.96 39.96 63.42
N ASP A 5 7.34 38.81 63.16
CA ASP A 5 7.67 37.91 62.05
C ASP A 5 7.51 38.62 60.69
N VAL A 6 8.62 38.70 59.95
CA VAL A 6 8.65 39.14 58.56
C VAL A 6 8.37 37.92 57.67
N PRO A 7 7.42 37.99 56.71
CA PRO A 7 7.12 36.84 55.87
C PRO A 7 8.27 36.51 54.93
N GLU A 8 8.75 35.28 55.02
CA GLU A 8 9.83 34.72 54.21
C GLU A 8 9.41 34.65 52.73
N LYS A 9 10.10 35.38 51.85
CA LYS A 9 9.89 35.32 50.40
C LYS A 9 10.31 33.95 49.88
N LYS A 10 9.34 33.17 49.38
CA LYS A 10 9.61 31.92 48.61
C LYS A 10 10.60 32.20 47.48
N LYS A 11 11.73 31.47 47.49
CA LYS A 11 12.73 31.49 46.41
C LYS A 11 12.10 31.02 45.09
N PRO A 12 12.41 31.67 43.95
CA PRO A 12 11.95 31.22 42.65
C PRO A 12 12.56 29.84 42.32
N ASP A 13 11.75 28.98 41.71
CA ASP A 13 12.13 27.65 41.24
C ASP A 13 13.16 27.75 40.10
N THR A 14 14.42 27.39 40.38
CA THR A 14 15.59 27.56 39.50
C THR A 14 15.87 26.35 38.59
N THR A 15 14.94 25.41 38.43
CA THR A 15 15.18 24.18 37.64
C THR A 15 15.14 24.37 36.11
N HIS A 16 14.78 25.55 35.61
CA HIS A 16 14.59 25.81 34.17
C HIS A 16 15.71 26.62 33.49
N GLU A 17 16.64 27.21 34.24
CA GLU A 17 17.77 27.94 33.65
C GLU A 17 18.80 26.96 33.08
N GLY A 18 18.95 26.96 31.76
CA GLY A 18 19.93 26.14 31.04
C GLY A 18 19.39 24.87 30.38
N HIS A 19 18.18 24.38 30.71
CA HIS A 19 17.60 23.21 30.04
C HIS A 19 17.40 23.42 28.54
N ARG A 20 16.82 24.57 28.15
CA ARG A 20 16.67 24.95 26.73
C ARG A 20 18.03 24.98 26.01
N GLY A 21 19.06 25.52 26.67
CA GLY A 21 20.41 25.59 26.11
C GLY A 21 21.05 24.21 25.91
N ARG A 22 20.89 23.31 26.89
CA ARG A 22 21.36 21.92 26.77
C ARG A 22 20.66 21.16 25.66
N LEU A 23 19.34 21.33 25.53
CA LEU A 23 18.56 20.68 24.48
C LEU A 23 18.94 21.21 23.08
N ILE A 24 19.13 22.53 22.94
CA ILE A 24 19.60 23.15 21.69
C ILE A 24 21.01 22.66 21.33
N ALA A 25 21.92 22.53 22.30
CA ALA A 25 23.26 21.98 22.05
C ALA A 25 23.21 20.50 21.60
N LYS A 26 22.21 19.74 22.07
CA LYS A 26 21.98 18.35 21.66
C LYS A 26 21.40 18.24 20.23
N PHE A 27 20.83 19.32 19.68
CA PHE A 27 20.37 19.36 18.29
C PHE A 27 21.50 19.16 17.28
N GLU A 28 22.69 19.67 17.56
CA GLU A 28 23.83 19.55 16.65
C GLU A 28 24.54 18.20 16.75
N SER A 29 24.38 17.46 17.85
CA SER A 29 25.08 16.20 18.10
C SER A 29 24.30 14.94 17.68
N GLY A 30 23.04 15.08 17.22
CA GLY A 30 22.30 14.02 16.52
C GLY A 30 21.68 12.91 17.38
N GLY A 31 21.59 13.07 18.70
CA GLY A 31 21.19 12.01 19.64
C GLY A 31 19.87 12.26 20.41
N LEU A 32 18.87 12.87 19.79
CA LEU A 32 17.61 13.23 20.47
C LEU A 32 16.57 12.12 20.41
N GLU A 33 15.82 11.99 21.49
CA GLU A 33 14.58 11.23 21.53
C GLU A 33 13.42 12.01 20.87
N GLU A 34 12.39 11.31 20.39
CA GLU A 34 11.25 11.94 19.69
C GLU A 34 10.56 13.03 20.51
N HIS A 35 10.42 12.83 21.82
CA HIS A 35 9.78 13.81 22.69
C HIS A 35 10.64 15.08 22.85
N GLU A 36 11.96 14.99 22.75
CA GLU A 36 12.88 16.12 22.83
C GLU A 36 12.80 17.01 21.57
N TRP A 37 12.65 16.41 20.38
CA TRP A 37 12.36 17.16 19.15
C TRP A 37 11.10 18.01 19.29
N LEU A 38 10.04 17.42 19.83
CA LEU A 38 8.76 18.08 20.02
C LEU A 38 8.83 19.16 21.11
N GLU A 39 9.56 18.90 22.20
CA GLU A 39 9.82 19.86 23.27
C GLU A 39 10.50 21.13 22.73
N GLY A 40 11.51 20.94 21.87
CA GLY A 40 12.23 21.98 21.16
C GLY A 40 11.33 22.90 20.33
N LEU A 41 10.46 22.31 19.52
CA LEU A 41 9.52 23.06 18.69
C LEU A 41 8.51 23.84 19.55
N LEU A 42 8.05 23.25 20.65
CA LEU A 42 7.08 23.87 21.55
C LEU A 42 7.66 25.03 22.36
N PHE A 43 8.98 25.13 22.53
CA PHE A 43 9.60 26.29 23.18
C PHE A 43 9.25 27.63 22.53
N ASN A 44 9.04 27.63 21.22
CA ASN A 44 8.67 28.80 20.43
C ASN A 44 7.17 29.12 20.52
N ALA A 45 6.34 28.11 20.77
CA ALA A 45 4.89 28.24 20.91
C ALA A 45 4.44 28.53 22.36
N TYR A 46 5.24 28.10 23.34
CA TYR A 46 5.06 28.33 24.77
C TYR A 46 6.29 29.01 25.40
N PRO A 47 6.33 30.36 25.41
CA PRO A 47 7.38 31.08 26.12
C PRO A 47 7.33 30.78 27.62
N ARG A 48 8.47 30.36 28.19
CA ARG A 48 8.70 30.18 29.64
C ARG A 48 7.76 29.18 30.37
N LYS A 49 7.17 28.21 29.65
CA LYS A 49 6.48 27.06 30.26
C LYS A 49 7.25 25.76 30.03
N ASN A 50 7.03 24.79 30.91
CA ASN A 50 7.53 23.42 30.75
C ASN A 50 6.73 22.73 29.62
N THR A 51 7.42 22.40 28.52
CA THR A 51 6.83 21.81 27.31
C THR A 51 6.95 20.29 27.26
N ASN A 52 7.75 19.69 28.17
CA ASN A 52 7.98 18.25 28.22
C ASN A 52 6.69 17.43 28.47
N PRO A 53 5.80 17.79 29.43
CA PRO A 53 4.55 17.05 29.65
C PRO A 53 3.63 17.06 28.43
N VAL A 54 3.59 18.20 27.73
CA VAL A 54 2.76 18.40 26.52
C VAL A 54 3.30 17.57 25.36
N ALA A 55 4.63 17.52 25.18
CA ALA A 55 5.26 16.68 24.17
C ALA A 55 4.92 15.20 24.37
N HIS A 56 5.04 14.69 25.60
CA HIS A 56 4.63 13.32 25.90
C HIS A 56 3.11 13.10 25.75
N ALA A 57 2.27 14.07 26.09
CA ALA A 57 0.82 13.95 25.91
C ALA A 57 0.43 13.83 24.43
N LEU A 58 1.07 14.61 23.55
CA LEU A 58 0.91 14.52 22.10
C LEU A 58 1.34 13.14 21.58
N LEU A 59 2.52 12.65 21.99
CA LEU A 59 3.03 11.33 21.56
C LEU A 59 2.16 10.18 22.09
N ARG A 60 1.72 10.23 23.36
CA ARG A 60 0.79 9.22 23.89
C ARG A 60 -0.53 9.18 23.13
N LYS A 61 -1.04 10.32 22.66
CA LYS A 61 -2.33 10.39 21.96
C LYS A 61 -2.23 9.99 20.50
N PHE A 62 -1.16 10.41 19.81
CA PHE A 62 -1.06 10.29 18.36
C PHE A 62 0.00 9.27 17.90
N GLY A 63 0.79 8.71 18.81
CA GLY A 63 1.74 7.62 18.58
C GLY A 63 3.10 8.06 18.05
N SER A 64 3.15 8.98 17.10
CA SER A 64 4.40 9.42 16.46
C SER A 64 4.39 10.90 16.09
N ILE A 65 5.57 11.49 15.88
CA ILE A 65 5.74 12.87 15.38
C ILE A 65 5.03 13.08 14.03
N GLU A 66 5.16 12.12 13.12
CA GLU A 66 4.49 12.16 11.82
C GLU A 66 2.96 12.27 11.99
N ASN A 67 2.39 11.43 12.84
CA ASN A 67 0.97 11.46 13.14
C ASN A 67 0.54 12.80 13.74
N ILE A 68 1.35 13.42 14.59
CA ILE A 68 1.06 14.74 15.18
C ILE A 68 0.95 15.81 14.07
N PHE A 69 1.90 15.84 13.14
CA PHE A 69 1.93 16.85 12.08
C PHE A 69 0.86 16.67 10.98
N THR A 70 0.24 15.49 10.89
CA THR A 70 -0.89 15.25 9.98
C THR A 70 -2.26 15.62 10.57
N ARG A 71 -2.36 15.89 11.89
CA ARG A 71 -3.64 16.24 12.54
C ARG A 71 -4.13 17.65 12.20
N THR A 72 -5.46 17.81 12.24
CA THR A 72 -6.10 19.12 12.13
C THR A 72 -5.94 19.92 13.43
N THR A 73 -6.17 21.23 13.35
CA THR A 73 -6.12 22.12 14.51
C THR A 73 -7.10 21.69 15.61
N GLU A 74 -8.27 21.19 15.23
CA GLU A 74 -9.33 20.72 16.14
C GLU A 74 -8.88 19.45 16.85
N GLN A 75 -8.29 18.51 16.11
CA GLN A 75 -7.76 17.27 16.68
C GLN A 75 -6.63 17.54 17.67
N LEU A 76 -5.70 18.44 17.34
CA LEU A 76 -4.59 18.81 18.24
C LEU A 76 -5.09 19.44 19.55
N GLN A 77 -6.13 20.27 19.48
CA GLN A 77 -6.74 20.92 20.66
C GLN A 77 -7.44 19.94 21.61
N THR A 78 -7.64 18.68 21.20
CA THR A 78 -8.14 17.65 22.11
C THR A 78 -7.09 17.16 23.11
N VAL A 79 -5.84 17.61 23.02
CA VAL A 79 -4.78 17.34 24.01
C VAL A 79 -4.78 18.46 25.04
N GLU A 80 -4.87 18.08 26.32
CA GLU A 80 -4.78 19.03 27.42
C GLU A 80 -3.47 19.83 27.35
N GLY A 81 -3.58 21.16 27.45
CA GLY A 81 -2.43 22.03 27.29
C GLY A 81 -2.05 22.33 25.84
N ILE A 82 -2.91 22.03 24.85
CA ILE A 82 -2.78 22.53 23.47
C ILE A 82 -3.90 23.55 23.19
N GLY A 83 -3.55 24.84 23.27
CA GLY A 83 -4.44 25.92 22.85
C GLY A 83 -4.45 26.13 21.33
N PRO A 84 -5.35 26.99 20.82
CA PRO A 84 -5.51 27.23 19.38
C PRO A 84 -4.23 27.75 18.71
N GLY A 85 -3.44 28.58 19.39
CA GLY A 85 -2.17 29.10 18.85
C GLY A 85 -1.11 28.00 18.64
N VAL A 86 -0.99 27.08 19.58
CA VAL A 86 -0.02 25.96 19.49
C VAL A 86 -0.48 24.92 18.48
N ALA A 87 -1.78 24.64 18.44
CA ALA A 87 -2.37 23.80 17.41
C ALA A 87 -2.12 24.37 16.00
N ALA A 88 -2.32 25.68 15.82
CA ALA A 88 -2.03 26.35 14.55
C ALA A 88 -0.54 26.27 14.19
N TYR A 89 0.37 26.50 15.14
CA TYR A 89 1.81 26.38 14.93
C TYR A 89 2.23 24.98 14.47
N LEU A 90 1.81 23.92 15.18
CA LEU A 90 2.09 22.53 14.81
C LEU A 90 1.49 22.19 13.44
N ARG A 91 0.27 22.70 13.16
CA ARG A 91 -0.37 22.52 11.86
C ARG A 91 0.42 23.20 10.75
N VAL A 92 0.92 24.42 10.97
CA VAL A 92 1.76 25.15 9.99
C VAL A 92 3.04 24.36 9.70
N ILE A 93 3.69 23.80 10.72
CA ILE A 93 4.87 22.94 10.53
C ILE A 93 4.50 21.71 9.69
N GLY A 94 3.40 21.03 10.00
CA GLY A 94 2.95 19.87 9.22
C GLY A 94 2.59 20.21 7.77
N VAL A 95 1.93 21.35 7.54
CA VAL A 95 1.66 21.87 6.19
C VAL A 95 2.96 22.26 5.49
N PHE A 96 3.91 22.87 6.20
CA PHE A 96 5.23 23.22 5.66
C PHE A 96 6.00 21.97 5.24
N PHE A 97 6.09 20.92 6.07
CA PHE A 97 6.75 19.68 5.70
C PHE A 97 6.04 18.97 4.55
N LYS A 98 4.70 18.92 4.56
CA LYS A 98 3.93 18.42 3.42
C LYS A 98 4.27 19.20 2.16
N LYS A 99 4.27 20.54 2.25
CA LYS A 99 4.57 21.42 1.11
C LYS A 99 6.03 21.30 0.69
N PHE A 100 6.98 21.18 1.60
CA PHE A 100 8.41 21.04 1.33
C PHE A 100 8.70 19.69 0.67
N ARG A 101 8.11 18.60 1.15
CA ARG A 101 8.14 17.29 0.45
C ARG A 101 7.51 17.37 -0.94
N SER A 102 6.47 18.18 -1.11
CA SER A 102 5.83 18.43 -2.41
C SER A 102 6.52 19.52 -3.27
N SER A 103 7.34 20.41 -2.70
CA SER A 103 7.93 21.59 -3.37
C SER A 103 9.43 21.45 -3.59
N GLY A 104 10.08 20.51 -2.90
CA GLY A 104 11.42 20.00 -3.19
C GLY A 104 11.40 18.79 -4.12
N ALA A 105 10.27 18.54 -4.77
CA ALA A 105 10.10 17.51 -5.77
C ALA A 105 10.99 17.78 -6.99
N CYS A 106 12.17 17.14 -7.03
CA CYS A 106 12.98 17.03 -8.25
C CYS A 106 12.33 16.12 -9.31
N TYR A 107 11.12 15.59 -9.08
CA TYR A 107 10.37 14.80 -10.06
C TYR A 107 9.62 15.68 -11.08
N PRO A 108 9.43 15.18 -12.32
CA PRO A 108 8.64 15.86 -13.33
C PRO A 108 7.24 16.18 -12.81
N LYS A 109 6.76 17.41 -13.03
CA LYS A 109 5.41 17.82 -12.61
C LYS A 109 4.33 17.00 -13.32
N TYR A 110 4.55 16.70 -14.60
CA TYR A 110 3.66 15.91 -15.43
C TYR A 110 4.34 14.57 -15.75
N TYR A 111 3.58 13.49 -15.70
CA TYR A 111 4.08 12.18 -16.07
C TYR A 111 4.14 12.03 -17.59
N ASP A 112 5.35 12.06 -18.11
CA ASP A 112 5.73 11.59 -19.42
C ASP A 112 6.81 10.52 -19.25
N VAL A 113 6.67 9.38 -19.93
CA VAL A 113 7.57 8.24 -19.75
C VAL A 113 9.02 8.63 -20.01
N LYS A 114 9.31 9.43 -21.05
CA LYS A 114 10.69 9.78 -21.40
C LYS A 114 11.31 10.71 -20.38
N GLU A 115 10.57 11.73 -19.94
CA GLU A 115 11.04 12.65 -18.91
C GLU A 115 11.17 11.95 -17.55
N PHE A 116 10.27 11.02 -17.25
CA PHE A 116 10.31 10.24 -16.02
C PHE A 116 11.49 9.27 -16.01
N VAL A 117 11.85 8.62 -17.12
CA VAL A 117 13.07 7.80 -17.23
C VAL A 117 14.32 8.62 -16.93
N LYS A 118 14.45 9.84 -17.48
CA LYS A 118 15.58 10.72 -17.21
C LYS A 118 15.66 11.10 -15.72
N TYR A 119 14.51 11.39 -15.13
CA TYR A 119 14.41 11.68 -13.71
C TYR A 119 14.78 10.46 -12.86
N ALA A 120 14.17 9.31 -13.12
CA ALA A 120 14.36 8.08 -12.36
C ALA A 120 15.84 7.64 -12.41
N ARG A 121 16.46 7.76 -13.58
CA ARG A 121 17.91 7.56 -13.69
C ARG A 121 18.69 8.48 -12.76
N ARG A 122 18.47 9.80 -12.84
CA ARG A 122 19.21 10.76 -12.01
C ARG A 122 18.99 10.55 -10.51
N GLU A 123 17.78 10.21 -10.11
CA GLU A 123 17.39 10.11 -8.70
C GLU A 123 17.80 8.77 -8.06
N TYR A 124 17.65 7.66 -8.79
CA TYR A 124 17.82 6.31 -8.24
C TYR A 124 19.14 5.64 -8.63
N SER A 125 19.81 6.09 -9.70
CA SER A 125 21.13 5.55 -10.05
C SER A 125 22.16 5.88 -8.98
N GLY A 126 22.89 4.87 -8.52
CA GLY A 126 23.93 5.01 -7.51
C GLY A 126 23.43 5.00 -6.05
N LEU A 127 22.13 4.82 -5.82
CA LEU A 127 21.62 4.49 -4.49
C LEU A 127 22.26 3.17 -4.02
N ARG A 128 22.75 3.18 -2.77
CA ARG A 128 23.49 2.04 -2.18
C ARG A 128 22.57 0.95 -1.63
N PHE A 129 21.32 1.29 -1.39
CA PHE A 129 20.30 0.43 -0.82
C PHE A 129 19.11 0.36 -1.77
N GLU A 130 18.39 -0.74 -1.73
CA GLU A 130 17.13 -0.88 -2.45
C GLU A 130 16.08 0.03 -1.82
N THR A 131 15.38 0.74 -2.68
CA THR A 131 14.29 1.64 -2.34
C THR A 131 13.11 1.31 -3.24
N PHE A 132 11.89 1.42 -2.71
CA PHE A 132 10.67 1.21 -3.47
C PHE A 132 9.75 2.40 -3.25
N ASP A 133 9.48 3.14 -4.32
CA ASP A 133 8.71 4.37 -4.29
C ASP A 133 7.45 4.26 -5.15
N MET A 134 6.39 4.92 -4.67
CA MET A 134 5.15 5.10 -5.40
C MET A 134 4.90 6.58 -5.63
N TYR A 135 4.63 6.92 -6.89
CA TYR A 135 4.25 8.26 -7.31
C TYR A 135 2.77 8.28 -7.62
N PHE A 136 2.06 9.26 -7.05
CA PHE A 136 0.61 9.40 -7.15
C PHE A 136 0.28 10.46 -8.20
N LEU A 137 -0.65 10.14 -9.10
CA LEU A 137 -1.05 10.99 -10.22
C LEU A 137 -2.47 11.51 -10.06
N ASP A 138 -2.68 12.77 -10.45
CA ASP A 138 -4.03 13.32 -10.61
C ASP A 138 -4.68 12.92 -11.95
N LYS A 139 -5.93 13.36 -12.18
CA LYS A 139 -6.67 13.11 -13.42
C LYS A 139 -6.04 13.69 -14.69
N LYS A 140 -5.08 14.60 -14.54
CA LYS A 140 -4.33 15.24 -15.63
C LYS A 140 -2.91 14.65 -15.72
N MET A 141 -2.66 13.51 -15.07
CA MET A 141 -1.36 12.84 -15.01
C MET A 141 -0.25 13.70 -14.39
N ASN A 142 -0.60 14.67 -13.54
CA ASN A 142 0.41 15.39 -12.75
C ASN A 142 0.81 14.54 -11.54
N ILE A 143 2.11 14.52 -11.25
CA ILE A 143 2.62 13.91 -10.01
C ILE A 143 2.28 14.82 -8.84
N VAL A 144 1.48 14.32 -7.91
CA VAL A 144 1.00 15.08 -6.74
C VAL A 144 1.67 14.67 -5.43
N CYS A 145 2.17 13.44 -5.35
CA CYS A 145 2.83 12.90 -4.17
C CYS A 145 3.85 11.82 -4.57
N ARG A 146 4.90 11.67 -3.75
CA ARG A 146 5.85 10.56 -3.74
C ARG A 146 5.86 10.00 -2.32
N GLU A 147 5.65 8.69 -2.20
CA GLU A 147 5.82 7.96 -0.94
C GLU A 147 6.85 6.86 -1.15
N GLU A 148 7.75 6.72 -0.18
CA GLU A 148 8.76 5.66 -0.12
C GLU A 148 8.26 4.57 0.82
N TYR A 149 8.32 3.33 0.37
CA TYR A 149 8.01 2.16 1.16
C TYR A 149 9.32 1.43 1.45
N GLY A 150 9.76 1.49 2.71
CA GLY A 150 10.93 0.73 3.14
C GLY A 150 10.67 -0.78 3.08
N GLY A 151 11.73 -1.57 2.88
CA GLY A 151 11.69 -3.01 3.13
C GLY A 151 11.53 -3.93 1.92
N PHE A 152 11.79 -3.48 0.69
CA PHE A 152 12.25 -4.41 -0.35
C PHE A 152 13.67 -4.85 0.02
N SER A 153 13.75 -5.93 0.78
CA SER A 153 14.98 -6.59 1.19
C SER A 153 14.97 -7.98 0.56
N GLU A 154 16.13 -8.41 0.04
CA GLU A 154 16.41 -9.72 -0.58
C GLU A 154 15.86 -10.94 0.21
N THR A 155 15.49 -10.78 1.48
CA THR A 155 15.18 -11.90 2.39
C THR A 155 13.71 -12.07 2.80
N ASN A 156 12.80 -11.14 2.50
CA ASN A 156 11.35 -11.36 2.71
C ASN A 156 10.50 -10.33 1.96
N VAL A 157 10.05 -10.72 0.77
CA VAL A 157 9.27 -9.94 -0.18
C VAL A 157 7.79 -9.91 0.24
N ALA A 158 7.48 -9.20 1.32
CA ALA A 158 6.10 -8.83 1.59
C ALA A 158 5.88 -7.40 1.08
N VAL A 159 5.26 -7.29 -0.11
CA VAL A 159 4.71 -6.01 -0.57
C VAL A 159 3.89 -5.42 0.58
N PRO A 160 4.11 -4.17 0.99
CA PRO A 160 3.42 -3.57 2.13
C PRO A 160 1.99 -3.17 1.74
N THR A 161 1.17 -4.17 1.41
CA THR A 161 -0.16 -4.02 0.81
C THR A 161 -1.11 -3.18 1.65
N ALA A 162 -1.04 -3.30 2.98
CA ALA A 162 -1.82 -2.49 3.91
C ALA A 162 -1.44 -1.01 3.83
N ALA A 163 -0.14 -0.69 3.83
CA ALA A 163 0.34 0.68 3.73
C ALA A 163 0.00 1.27 2.34
N ILE A 164 0.19 0.50 1.27
CA ILE A 164 -0.20 0.93 -0.09
C ILE A 164 -1.70 1.22 -0.16
N GLY A 165 -2.55 0.33 0.39
CA GLY A 165 -3.99 0.54 0.45
C GLY A 165 -4.38 1.79 1.23
N GLU A 166 -3.74 2.05 2.38
CA GLU A 166 -3.92 3.27 3.16
C GLU A 166 -3.56 4.52 2.33
N SER A 167 -2.41 4.51 1.66
CA SER A 167 -1.99 5.62 0.79
C SER A 167 -2.98 5.88 -0.34
N LEU A 168 -3.53 4.83 -0.98
CA LEU A 168 -4.54 4.99 -2.03
C LEU A 168 -5.83 5.64 -1.48
N VAL A 169 -6.24 5.30 -0.25
CA VAL A 169 -7.41 5.90 0.41
C VAL A 169 -7.18 7.36 0.77
N ILE A 170 -5.98 7.69 1.25
CA ILE A 170 -5.61 9.05 1.69
C ILE A 170 -5.41 9.96 0.48
N GLN A 171 -4.60 9.54 -0.49
CA GLN A 171 -4.19 10.36 -1.62
C GLN A 171 -5.25 10.40 -2.73
N LYS A 172 -6.09 9.36 -2.86
CA LYS A 172 -7.14 9.22 -3.88
C LYS A 172 -6.64 9.52 -5.30
N PRO A 173 -5.54 8.89 -5.75
CA PRO A 173 -4.98 9.14 -7.06
C PRO A 173 -5.91 8.68 -8.19
N LYS A 174 -5.60 9.09 -9.41
CA LYS A 174 -6.17 8.51 -10.65
C LYS A 174 -5.21 7.56 -11.36
N GLY A 175 -3.92 7.73 -11.12
CA GLY A 175 -2.92 6.77 -11.56
C GLY A 175 -1.76 6.73 -10.59
N VAL A 176 -0.95 5.68 -10.69
CA VAL A 176 0.24 5.50 -9.88
C VAL A 176 1.38 4.94 -10.72
N ILE A 177 2.60 5.29 -10.35
CA ILE A 177 3.83 4.79 -10.94
C ILE A 177 4.67 4.18 -9.82
N LEU A 178 5.25 3.02 -10.08
CA LEU A 178 6.18 2.37 -9.16
C LEU A 178 7.61 2.60 -9.64
N VAL A 179 8.53 2.79 -8.72
CA VAL A 179 9.96 2.84 -9.01
C VAL A 179 10.70 2.06 -7.94
N HIS A 180 11.58 1.16 -8.34
CA HIS A 180 12.59 0.62 -7.44
C HIS A 180 13.95 0.54 -8.11
N ASN A 181 14.98 0.37 -7.29
CA ASN A 181 16.36 0.28 -7.77
C ASN A 181 17.03 -1.01 -7.36
N HIS A 182 17.87 -1.54 -8.25
CA HIS A 182 18.79 -2.64 -7.99
C HIS A 182 20.23 -2.08 -7.91
N PRO A 183 20.81 -1.89 -6.71
CA PRO A 183 22.14 -1.28 -6.55
C PRO A 183 23.28 -2.02 -7.24
N LYS A 184 23.20 -3.35 -7.35
CA LYS A 184 24.30 -4.21 -7.81
C LYS A 184 23.95 -5.12 -8.99
N GLU A 185 22.69 -5.18 -9.38
CA GLU A 185 22.21 -6.14 -10.39
C GLU A 185 21.98 -5.46 -11.74
N SER A 186 21.11 -6.06 -12.56
CA SER A 186 20.64 -5.46 -13.80
C SER A 186 19.31 -4.75 -13.57
N ALA A 187 18.91 -3.86 -14.49
CA ALA A 187 17.58 -3.26 -14.47
C ALA A 187 16.47 -4.25 -14.87
N LEU A 188 16.77 -5.51 -15.19
CA LEU A 188 15.75 -6.49 -15.50
C LEU A 188 14.97 -6.87 -14.24
N PRO A 189 13.64 -7.08 -14.36
CA PRO A 189 12.82 -7.51 -13.23
C PRO A 189 13.16 -8.91 -12.76
N SER A 190 13.24 -9.10 -11.45
CA SER A 190 13.22 -10.41 -10.81
C SER A 190 11.82 -11.01 -10.79
N ASP A 191 11.70 -12.30 -10.48
CA ASP A 191 10.41 -12.95 -10.25
C ASP A 191 9.64 -12.32 -9.07
N ALA A 192 10.36 -11.82 -8.08
CA ALA A 192 9.80 -11.10 -6.94
C ALA A 192 9.18 -9.77 -7.36
N ASP A 193 9.85 -9.01 -8.23
CA ASP A 193 9.33 -7.74 -8.77
C ASP A 193 8.07 -7.98 -9.60
N ASN A 194 8.09 -9.02 -10.43
CA ASN A 194 6.95 -9.43 -11.24
C ASN A 194 5.75 -9.81 -10.37
N ALA A 195 5.98 -10.60 -9.31
CA ALA A 195 4.94 -10.98 -8.35
C ALA A 195 4.38 -9.75 -7.61
N ALA A 196 5.26 -8.85 -7.17
CA ALA A 196 4.88 -7.63 -6.47
C ALA A 196 4.03 -6.71 -7.35
N THR A 197 4.44 -6.49 -8.60
CA THR A 197 3.72 -5.67 -9.58
C THR A 197 2.30 -6.19 -9.78
N LYS A 198 2.12 -7.51 -9.90
CA LYS A 198 0.80 -8.15 -10.05
C LYS A 198 -0.08 -7.95 -8.81
N VAL A 199 0.50 -8.06 -7.61
CA VAL A 199 -0.22 -7.80 -6.36
C VAL A 199 -0.66 -6.34 -6.27
N ILE A 200 0.23 -5.41 -6.56
CA ILE A 200 -0.07 -3.98 -6.54
C ILE A 200 -1.11 -3.62 -7.60
N GLN A 201 -1.08 -4.25 -8.78
CA GLN A 201 -2.11 -4.08 -9.80
C GLN A 201 -3.50 -4.48 -9.28
N MET A 202 -3.62 -5.61 -8.59
CA MET A 202 -4.89 -6.02 -7.99
C MET A 202 -5.39 -5.02 -6.94
N ILE A 203 -4.48 -4.48 -6.12
CA ILE A 203 -4.81 -3.45 -5.14
C ILE A 203 -5.28 -2.18 -5.85
N CYS A 204 -4.52 -1.66 -6.82
CA CYS A 204 -4.87 -0.46 -7.58
C CYS A 204 -6.23 -0.63 -8.27
N SER A 205 -6.48 -1.79 -8.89
CA SER A 205 -7.76 -2.12 -9.51
C SER A 205 -8.92 -2.16 -8.51
N THR A 206 -8.68 -2.50 -7.24
CA THR A 206 -9.69 -2.47 -6.16
C THR A 206 -10.12 -1.06 -5.81
N PHE A 207 -9.20 -0.09 -5.95
CA PHE A 207 -9.46 1.32 -5.65
C PHE A 207 -9.82 2.17 -6.88
N ASP A 208 -10.03 1.54 -8.06
CA ASP A 208 -10.26 2.23 -9.33
C ASP A 208 -9.11 3.21 -9.68
N VAL A 209 -7.88 2.74 -9.46
CA VAL A 209 -6.63 3.48 -9.72
C VAL A 209 -5.85 2.76 -10.81
N LEU A 210 -5.34 3.52 -11.79
CA LEU A 210 -4.51 2.98 -12.86
C LEU A 210 -3.06 2.76 -12.41
N LEU A 211 -2.56 1.54 -12.45
CA LEU A 211 -1.11 1.32 -12.44
C LEU A 211 -0.56 1.67 -13.82
N CYS A 212 0.14 2.78 -13.92
CA CYS A 212 0.57 3.35 -15.19
C CYS A 212 1.85 2.67 -15.69
N ASP A 213 2.80 2.48 -14.79
CA ASP A 213 4.10 1.88 -15.10
C ASP A 213 4.79 1.41 -13.83
N HIS A 214 5.79 0.58 -14.02
CA HIS A 214 6.75 0.16 -13.01
C HIS A 214 8.15 0.32 -13.60
N PHE A 215 9.00 1.10 -12.93
CA PHE A 215 10.36 1.34 -13.34
C PHE A 215 11.34 0.60 -12.44
N ILE A 216 12.32 -0.05 -13.05
CA ILE A 216 13.46 -0.64 -12.34
C ILE A 216 14.71 0.08 -12.79
N VAL A 217 15.43 0.67 -11.85
CA VAL A 217 16.65 1.45 -12.12
C VAL A 217 17.86 0.69 -11.63
N SER A 218 18.90 0.57 -12.46
CA SER A 218 20.13 -0.10 -12.04
C SER A 218 21.39 0.51 -12.63
N GLY A 219 22.50 0.33 -11.93
CA GLY A 219 23.83 0.76 -12.35
C GLY A 219 23.91 2.26 -12.64
N LYS A 220 24.69 2.61 -13.67
CA LYS A 220 24.97 4.01 -14.02
C LYS A 220 23.90 4.67 -14.90
N GLU A 221 23.12 3.92 -15.69
CA GLU A 221 22.14 4.53 -16.62
C GLU A 221 20.96 3.60 -17.00
N ASP A 222 20.89 2.35 -16.53
CA ASP A 222 19.89 1.39 -17.04
C ASP A 222 18.56 1.57 -16.33
N VAL A 223 17.50 1.69 -17.12
CA VAL A 223 16.12 1.83 -16.65
C VAL A 223 15.24 0.90 -17.46
N TYR A 224 14.56 -0.01 -16.78
CA TYR A 224 13.49 -0.82 -17.33
C TYR A 224 12.15 -0.15 -17.04
N SER A 225 11.24 -0.20 -18.01
CA SER A 225 9.87 0.30 -17.89
C SER A 225 8.94 -0.79 -18.38
N TYR A 226 8.11 -1.33 -17.50
CA TYR A 226 7.12 -2.36 -17.86
C TYR A 226 6.17 -1.85 -18.95
N TYR A 227 5.86 -0.54 -18.96
CA TYR A 227 5.02 0.06 -19.98
C TYR A 227 5.73 0.12 -21.33
N ALA A 228 6.98 0.59 -21.37
CA ALA A 228 7.72 0.76 -22.62
C ALA A 228 7.94 -0.55 -23.37
N VAL A 229 8.08 -1.66 -22.64
CA VAL A 229 8.23 -3.01 -23.23
C VAL A 229 6.90 -3.75 -23.45
N GLY A 230 5.77 -3.14 -23.06
CA GLY A 230 4.42 -3.69 -23.27
C GLY A 230 3.92 -4.66 -22.20
N GLU A 231 4.70 -4.94 -21.16
CA GLU A 231 4.30 -5.83 -20.06
C GLU A 231 3.16 -5.26 -19.22
N MET A 232 3.07 -3.93 -19.09
CA MET A 232 1.95 -3.30 -18.37
C MET A 232 0.60 -3.63 -19.00
N SER A 233 0.51 -3.74 -20.33
CA SER A 233 -0.73 -4.13 -21.00
C SER A 233 -1.17 -5.53 -20.56
N TYR A 234 -0.24 -6.49 -20.58
CA TYR A 234 -0.50 -7.84 -20.11
C TYR A 234 -0.91 -7.86 -18.63
N ILE A 235 -0.19 -7.13 -17.77
CA ILE A 235 -0.48 -7.09 -16.33
C ILE A 235 -1.87 -6.48 -16.08
N ASN A 236 -2.19 -5.37 -16.75
CA ASN A 236 -3.48 -4.70 -16.61
C ASN A 236 -4.64 -5.56 -17.09
N GLU A 237 -4.47 -6.28 -18.20
CA GLU A 237 -5.49 -7.15 -18.76
C GLU A 237 -5.72 -8.43 -17.95
N ASN A 238 -4.69 -8.97 -17.30
CA ASN A 238 -4.78 -10.27 -16.64
C ASN A 238 -4.97 -10.18 -15.12
N TYR A 239 -4.50 -9.11 -14.48
CA TYR A 239 -4.50 -8.96 -13.02
C TYR A 239 -5.38 -7.80 -12.51
N SER A 240 -6.32 -7.32 -13.33
CA SER A 240 -7.38 -6.43 -12.84
C SER A 240 -8.48 -7.22 -12.13
N LEU A 241 -9.23 -6.59 -11.23
CA LEU A 241 -10.40 -7.23 -10.63
C LEU A 241 -11.40 -7.70 -11.70
N GLN A 242 -11.62 -6.88 -12.73
CA GLN A 242 -12.54 -7.22 -13.82
C GLN A 242 -12.10 -8.49 -14.55
N SER A 243 -10.81 -8.63 -14.86
CA SER A 243 -10.29 -9.82 -15.54
C SER A 243 -10.31 -11.05 -14.64
N ILE A 244 -10.01 -10.89 -13.35
CA ILE A 244 -10.05 -11.98 -12.36
C ILE A 244 -11.49 -12.49 -12.20
N PHE A 245 -12.47 -11.59 -12.02
CA PHE A 245 -13.88 -11.98 -11.90
C PHE A 245 -14.43 -12.61 -13.19
N SER A 246 -14.00 -12.10 -14.35
CA SER A 246 -14.41 -12.66 -15.65
C SER A 246 -13.82 -14.07 -15.86
N SER A 247 -12.53 -14.23 -15.59
CA SER A 247 -11.84 -15.53 -15.67
C SER A 247 -12.40 -16.54 -14.67
N ALA A 248 -12.73 -16.12 -13.44
CA ALA A 248 -13.35 -16.98 -12.44
C ALA A 248 -14.74 -17.47 -12.88
N LYS A 249 -15.58 -16.57 -13.43
CA LYS A 249 -16.89 -16.96 -14.00
C LYS A 249 -16.73 -17.94 -15.16
N MET A 250 -15.80 -17.67 -16.08
CA MET A 250 -15.52 -18.58 -17.21
C MET A 250 -15.03 -19.94 -16.73
N TYR A 251 -14.17 -20.00 -15.73
CA TYR A 251 -13.68 -21.24 -15.14
C TYR A 251 -14.81 -22.03 -14.44
N GLU A 252 -15.68 -21.37 -13.68
CA GLU A 252 -16.85 -22.00 -13.08
C GLU A 252 -17.82 -22.55 -14.14
N GLU A 253 -18.06 -21.80 -15.21
CA GLU A 253 -18.89 -22.24 -16.33
C GLU A 253 -18.28 -23.44 -17.07
N ALA A 254 -16.97 -23.43 -17.32
CA ALA A 254 -16.26 -24.56 -17.93
C ALA A 254 -16.35 -25.82 -17.04
N LYS A 255 -16.14 -25.66 -15.73
CA LYS A 255 -16.26 -26.76 -14.75
C LYS A 255 -17.70 -27.26 -14.62
N ARG A 256 -18.71 -26.41 -14.78
CA ARG A 256 -20.12 -26.80 -14.86
C ARG A 256 -20.40 -27.62 -16.13
N ARG A 257 -19.96 -27.14 -17.30
CA ARG A 257 -20.13 -27.85 -18.59
C ARG A 257 -19.45 -29.21 -18.58
N GLN A 258 -18.26 -29.32 -17.99
CA GLN A 258 -17.56 -30.58 -17.86
C GLN A 258 -18.35 -31.58 -16.99
N ARG A 259 -18.90 -31.13 -15.86
CA ARG A 259 -19.77 -31.97 -15.00
C ARG A 259 -21.04 -32.42 -15.73
N GLU A 260 -21.71 -31.52 -16.43
CA GLU A 260 -22.90 -31.85 -17.24
C GLU A 260 -22.60 -32.84 -18.36
N CYS A 261 -21.42 -32.75 -18.99
CA CYS A 261 -20.96 -33.69 -20.00
C CYS A 261 -20.76 -35.09 -19.40
N VAL A 262 -20.07 -35.16 -18.25
CA VAL A 262 -19.84 -36.42 -17.52
C VAL A 262 -21.17 -37.03 -17.10
N ASP A 263 -22.07 -36.27 -16.49
CA ASP A 263 -23.40 -36.74 -16.07
C ASP A 263 -24.24 -37.24 -17.25
N ARG A 264 -24.15 -36.57 -18.41
CA ARG A 264 -24.85 -36.99 -19.63
C ARG A 264 -24.31 -38.32 -20.15
N ASN A 265 -22.99 -38.51 -20.15
CA ASN A 265 -22.37 -39.76 -20.58
C ASN A 265 -22.75 -40.92 -19.65
N PHE A 266 -22.72 -40.70 -18.34
CA PHE A 266 -23.18 -41.69 -17.36
C PHE A 266 -24.66 -42.08 -17.52
N ARG A 267 -25.55 -41.11 -17.79
CA ARG A 267 -26.96 -41.39 -18.07
C ARG A 267 -27.17 -42.09 -19.42
N GLY A 268 -26.37 -41.75 -20.42
CA GLY A 268 -26.38 -42.41 -21.73
C GLY A 268 -26.04 -43.89 -21.63
N GLU A 269 -24.95 -44.22 -20.94
CA GLU A 269 -24.52 -45.60 -20.69
C GLU A 269 -25.55 -46.41 -19.88
N ALA A 270 -26.16 -45.77 -18.86
CA ALA A 270 -27.21 -46.41 -18.07
C ALA A 270 -28.48 -46.71 -18.89
N ASN A 271 -28.90 -45.76 -19.74
CA ASN A 271 -30.06 -45.94 -20.62
C ASN A 271 -29.79 -47.00 -21.70
N GLU A 272 -28.58 -47.08 -22.23
CA GLU A 272 -28.19 -48.08 -23.23
C GLU A 272 -28.13 -49.48 -22.63
N LYS A 273 -27.59 -49.64 -21.41
CA LYS A 273 -27.65 -50.91 -20.67
C LYS A 273 -29.08 -51.36 -20.38
N MET A 274 -29.96 -50.43 -20.00
CA MET A 274 -31.37 -50.74 -19.76
C MET A 274 -32.11 -51.11 -21.05
N ARG A 275 -31.77 -50.48 -22.18
CA ARG A 275 -32.30 -50.82 -23.50
C ARG A 275 -31.87 -52.22 -23.94
N LEU A 276 -30.60 -52.57 -23.79
CA LEU A 276 -30.09 -53.91 -24.12
C LEU A 276 -30.71 -55.01 -23.25
N GLN A 277 -30.95 -54.74 -21.96
CA GLN A 277 -31.69 -55.68 -21.09
C GLN A 277 -33.14 -55.86 -21.52
N THR A 278 -33.82 -54.80 -21.95
CA THR A 278 -35.22 -54.87 -22.39
C THR A 278 -35.36 -55.54 -23.77
N GLU A 279 -34.40 -55.35 -24.67
CA GLU A 279 -34.32 -56.09 -25.95
C GLU A 279 -34.07 -57.59 -25.70
N SER A 280 -33.11 -57.94 -24.83
CA SER A 280 -32.83 -59.34 -24.46
C SER A 280 -34.03 -60.04 -23.80
N LEU A 281 -34.82 -59.32 -22.98
CA LEU A 281 -36.06 -59.85 -22.40
C LEU A 281 -37.17 -60.06 -23.43
N ARG A 282 -37.26 -59.21 -24.47
CA ARG A 282 -38.22 -59.39 -25.58
C ARG A 282 -37.88 -60.61 -26.43
N ASP A 283 -36.62 -60.79 -26.79
CA ASP A 283 -36.16 -61.94 -27.58
C ASP A 283 -36.38 -63.27 -26.85
N GLY A 284 -36.24 -63.28 -25.52
CA GLY A 284 -36.53 -64.43 -24.67
C GLY A 284 -38.03 -64.79 -24.61
N ILE A 285 -38.93 -63.81 -24.69
CA ILE A 285 -40.39 -64.03 -24.71
C ILE A 285 -40.84 -64.56 -26.09
N GLU A 286 -40.29 -64.04 -27.18
CA GLU A 286 -40.59 -64.52 -28.54
C GLU A 286 -40.07 -65.95 -28.78
N SER A 287 -38.93 -66.30 -28.19
CA SER A 287 -38.36 -67.65 -28.27
C SER A 287 -39.11 -68.69 -27.43
N GLY A 288 -39.88 -68.26 -26.42
CA GLY A 288 -40.64 -69.14 -25.52
C GLY A 288 -42.08 -69.44 -25.96
N CYS A 289 -42.62 -68.74 -26.97
CA CYS A 289 -44.01 -68.87 -27.41
C CYS A 289 -44.21 -69.83 -28.60
N GLY A 290 -43.16 -70.55 -29.01
CA GLY A 290 -43.14 -71.38 -30.22
C GLY A 290 -43.25 -72.90 -30.02
N THR A 291 -43.93 -73.41 -28.99
CA THR A 291 -44.11 -74.88 -28.84
C THR A 291 -45.44 -75.31 -28.23
N ILE A 292 -46.57 -74.76 -28.67
CA ILE A 292 -47.87 -75.42 -28.45
C ILE A 292 -48.75 -75.14 -29.68
N TYR A 293 -48.73 -76.00 -30.70
CA TYR A 293 -49.88 -76.42 -31.54
C TYR A 293 -49.37 -77.22 -32.75
N GLY A 294 -49.79 -78.49 -32.88
CA GLY A 294 -49.58 -79.25 -34.12
C GLY A 294 -49.54 -80.77 -33.99
N ARG A 295 -50.64 -81.40 -33.53
CA ARG A 295 -50.89 -82.85 -33.57
C ARG A 295 -51.94 -83.14 -34.65
N LYS A 296 -51.83 -84.31 -35.32
CA LYS A 296 -52.69 -84.92 -36.39
C LYS A 296 -52.23 -84.58 -37.81
N ARG A 297 -51.97 -85.52 -38.71
CA ARG A 297 -52.42 -86.92 -38.87
C ARG A 297 -51.25 -87.85 -39.16
#